data_AF-A0A662PKR2-F1
#
_entry.id   AF-A0A662PKR2-F1
#
_cell.length_a   1.000
_cell.length_b   1.000
_cell.length_c   1.000
_cell.angle_alpha   90.00
_cell.angle_beta   90.00
_cell.angle_gamma   90.00
#
_symmetry.space_group_name_H-M   'P 1'
#
loop_
_entity.id
_entity.type
_entity.pdbx_description
1 polymer ?
#
loop_
_entity_poly.entity_id
_entity_poly.type
_entity_poly.pdbx_seq_one_letter_code
_entity_poly.pdbx_strand_id
1 'polypeptide(L)'
;MNYEKLEDIISRLRVVSSEIREIRREISVISDRIRDINRDIRRYTSLYQETMREMYRLYGRISWLERRGLYAEAKKLRAEAEVLYAEARGYRLIYERLIERRKELYRRLGRLSARLRVLRREKRELEKELYEITKKYPFANILVGVYAKYPHRSGNRRGRRRIRRRLLPSERYETWEMWVETSIPTQVLRRMIEDEEARRKIEDVLYAFLYEVLGEHLPEILSYNVEFADSLISRARRRGIDIQKLMEYEKIPKLFVEVLERKYRPPEVPKEVEWDNERLVRILREMGIL
;
A
#
# COMPACT_ATOMS: atom_id res chain seq x y z
N MET A 1 21.57 4.49 -8.05
CA MET A 1 20.14 4.63 -8.43
C MET A 1 19.46 5.42 -7.31
N ASN A 2 18.69 6.48 -7.60
CA ASN A 2 18.02 7.20 -6.51
C ASN A 2 16.76 6.42 -6.10
N TYR A 3 16.86 5.62 -5.03
CA TYR A 3 15.77 4.80 -4.45
C TYR A 3 14.45 5.56 -4.35
N GLU A 4 14.53 6.86 -4.04
CA GLU A 4 13.42 7.81 -3.98
C GLU A 4 12.56 7.85 -5.25
N LYS A 5 13.16 7.71 -6.44
CA LYS A 5 12.40 7.71 -7.70
C LYS A 5 11.57 6.43 -7.88
N LEU A 6 12.12 5.27 -7.49
CA LEU A 6 11.39 4.00 -7.54
C LEU A 6 10.25 3.98 -6.51
N GLU A 7 10.54 4.46 -5.31
CA GLU A 7 9.56 4.56 -4.22
C GLU A 7 8.41 5.52 -4.59
N ASP A 8 8.71 6.66 -5.21
CA ASP A 8 7.69 7.61 -5.71
C ASP A 8 6.80 6.97 -6.77
N ILE A 9 7.38 6.33 -7.79
CA ILE A 9 6.62 5.68 -8.87
C ILE A 9 5.71 4.57 -8.30
N ILE A 10 6.22 3.73 -7.40
CA ILE A 10 5.43 2.65 -6.80
C ILE A 10 4.32 3.22 -5.91
N SER A 11 4.60 4.27 -5.14
CA SER A 11 3.60 4.96 -4.32
C SER A 11 2.48 5.56 -5.18
N ARG A 12 2.83 6.23 -6.28
CA ARG A 12 1.86 6.76 -7.25
C ARG A 12 1.06 5.65 -7.91
N LEU A 13 1.68 4.53 -8.30
CA LEU A 13 0.98 3.36 -8.84
C LEU A 13 -0.03 2.76 -7.88
N ARG A 14 0.28 2.73 -6.58
CA ARG A 14 -0.64 2.29 -5.52
C ARG A 14 -1.85 3.21 -5.43
N VAL A 15 -1.63 4.52 -5.36
CA VAL A 15 -2.71 5.53 -5.30
C VAL A 15 -3.60 5.43 -6.53
N VAL A 16 -3.03 5.47 -7.74
CA VAL A 16 -3.78 5.35 -9.01
C VAL A 16 -4.56 4.03 -9.07
N SER A 17 -3.97 2.93 -8.62
CA SER A 17 -4.66 1.63 -8.59
C SER A 17 -5.78 1.56 -7.55
N SER A 18 -5.69 2.32 -6.46
CA SER A 18 -6.78 2.46 -5.48
C SER A 18 -7.92 3.31 -6.07
N GLU A 19 -7.60 4.48 -6.63
CA GLU A 19 -8.58 5.35 -7.28
C GLU A 19 -9.34 4.63 -8.40
N ILE A 20 -8.64 3.85 -9.23
CA ILE A 20 -9.27 3.03 -10.27
C ILE A 20 -10.28 2.03 -9.67
N ARG A 21 -9.96 1.41 -8.53
CA ARG A 21 -10.84 0.45 -7.86
C ARG A 21 -12.07 1.15 -7.28
N GLU A 22 -11.89 2.29 -6.63
CA GLU A 22 -12.98 3.09 -6.07
C GLU A 22 -13.94 3.59 -7.15
N ILE A 23 -13.41 4.16 -8.24
CA ILE A 23 -14.23 4.62 -9.37
C ILE A 23 -15.03 3.46 -9.98
N ARG A 24 -14.45 2.26 -10.10
CA ARG A 24 -15.18 1.08 -10.58
C ARG A 24 -16.33 0.70 -9.66
N ARG A 25 -16.13 0.75 -8.34
CA ARG A 25 -17.20 0.51 -7.35
C ARG A 25 -18.30 1.56 -7.49
N GLU A 26 -17.94 2.84 -7.60
CA GLU A 26 -18.92 3.91 -7.82
C GLU A 26 -19.72 3.72 -9.10
N ILE A 27 -19.06 3.36 -10.21
CA ILE A 27 -19.74 3.07 -11.49
C ILE A 27 -20.75 1.95 -11.30
N SER A 28 -20.39 0.86 -10.61
CA SER A 28 -21.31 -0.26 -10.34
C SER A 28 -22.56 0.21 -9.58
N VAL A 29 -22.37 0.97 -8.49
CA VAL A 29 -23.48 1.49 -7.68
C VAL A 29 -24.38 2.41 -8.52
N ILE A 30 -23.79 3.26 -9.35
CA ILE A 30 -24.56 4.14 -10.24
C ILE A 30 -25.34 3.32 -11.28
N SER A 31 -24.74 2.28 -11.84
CA SER A 31 -25.42 1.38 -12.79
C SER A 31 -26.62 0.68 -12.17
N ASP A 32 -26.49 0.20 -10.92
CA ASP A 32 -27.62 -0.41 -10.21
C ASP A 32 -28.73 0.62 -9.93
N ARG A 33 -28.38 1.83 -9.47
CA ARG A 33 -29.35 2.93 -9.30
C ARG A 33 -30.09 3.29 -10.60
N ILE A 34 -29.38 3.31 -11.73
CA ILE A 34 -30.00 3.54 -13.04
C ILE A 34 -30.99 2.42 -13.38
N ARG A 35 -30.65 1.16 -13.06
CA ARG A 35 -31.54 0.01 -13.28
C ARG A 35 -32.83 0.14 -12.48
N ASP A 36 -32.72 0.51 -11.21
CA ASP A 36 -33.89 0.70 -10.34
C ASP A 36 -34.77 1.86 -10.79
N ILE A 37 -34.16 3.01 -11.13
CA ILE A 37 -34.92 4.14 -11.70
C ILE A 37 -35.63 3.74 -13.00
N ASN A 38 -35.00 2.93 -13.85
CA ASN A 38 -35.66 2.44 -15.08
C ASN A 38 -36.85 1.52 -14.77
N ARG A 39 -36.80 0.71 -13.70
CA ARG A 39 -37.95 -0.07 -13.24
C ARG A 39 -39.06 0.84 -12.75
N ASP A 40 -38.74 1.84 -11.95
CA ASP A 40 -39.72 2.81 -11.43
C ASP A 40 -40.38 3.60 -12.55
N ILE A 41 -39.59 4.08 -13.53
CA ILE A 41 -40.11 4.77 -14.72
C ILE A 41 -41.16 3.91 -15.43
N ARG A 42 -40.88 2.61 -15.65
CA ARG A 42 -41.84 1.69 -16.27
C ARG A 42 -43.09 1.53 -15.41
N ARG A 43 -42.92 1.33 -14.10
CA ARG A 43 -44.04 1.20 -13.15
C ARG A 43 -44.95 2.42 -13.19
N TYR A 44 -44.40 3.62 -13.06
CA TYR A 44 -45.20 4.85 -13.08
C TYR A 44 -45.81 5.15 -14.44
N THR A 45 -45.18 4.70 -15.53
CA THR A 45 -45.77 4.77 -16.87
C THR A 45 -46.99 3.86 -16.98
N SER A 46 -46.91 2.62 -16.47
CA SER A 46 -48.05 1.69 -16.43
C SER A 46 -49.18 2.25 -15.57
N LEU A 47 -48.88 2.70 -14.35
CA LEU A 47 -49.87 3.30 -13.44
C LEU A 47 -50.58 4.48 -14.09
N TYR A 48 -49.83 5.40 -14.70
CA TYR A 48 -50.41 6.53 -15.44
C TYR A 48 -51.36 6.08 -16.55
N GLN A 49 -50.96 5.09 -17.35
CA GLN A 49 -51.79 4.59 -18.45
C GLN A 49 -53.06 3.89 -17.94
N GLU A 50 -52.96 3.11 -16.87
CA GLU A 50 -54.09 2.43 -16.23
C GLU A 50 -55.09 3.44 -15.67
N THR A 51 -54.64 4.41 -14.87
CA THR A 51 -55.50 5.46 -14.32
C THR A 51 -56.17 6.29 -15.41
N MET A 52 -55.44 6.61 -16.49
CA MET A 52 -56.02 7.35 -17.61
C MET A 52 -57.08 6.52 -18.34
N ARG A 53 -56.86 5.21 -18.55
CA ARG A 53 -57.87 4.33 -19.16
C ARG A 53 -59.13 4.24 -18.31
N GLU A 54 -58.99 4.10 -17.01
CA GLU A 54 -60.13 4.06 -16.08
C GLU A 54 -60.89 5.37 -16.08
N MET A 55 -60.19 6.50 -16.02
CA MET A 55 -60.77 7.83 -16.13
C MET A 55 -61.57 7.99 -17.44
N TYR A 56 -61.02 7.57 -18.59
CA TYR A 56 -61.75 7.64 -19.86
C TYR A 56 -62.96 6.71 -19.92
N ARG A 57 -62.91 5.54 -19.26
CA ARG A 57 -64.09 4.66 -19.10
C ARG A 57 -65.19 5.35 -18.28
N LEU A 58 -64.82 6.03 -17.19
CA LEU A 58 -65.77 6.83 -16.40
C LEU A 58 -66.38 7.93 -17.25
N TYR A 59 -65.60 8.67 -18.03
CA TYR A 59 -66.14 9.70 -18.95
C TYR A 59 -67.12 9.14 -19.98
N GLY A 60 -66.85 7.96 -20.55
CA GLY A 60 -67.80 7.29 -21.42
C GLY A 60 -69.13 6.98 -20.72
N ARG A 61 -69.07 6.50 -19.47
CA ARG A 61 -70.25 6.20 -18.65
C ARG A 61 -71.02 7.45 -18.22
N ILE A 62 -70.31 8.52 -17.86
CA ILE A 62 -70.89 9.84 -17.58
C ILE A 62 -71.70 10.33 -18.78
N SER A 63 -71.12 10.28 -19.99
CA SER A 63 -71.82 10.71 -21.21
C SER A 63 -73.09 9.88 -21.46
N TRP A 64 -73.05 8.57 -21.22
CA TRP A 64 -74.22 7.71 -21.34
C TRP A 64 -75.34 8.05 -20.32
N LEU A 65 -74.97 8.31 -19.06
CA LEU A 65 -75.91 8.69 -18.00
C LEU A 65 -76.55 10.06 -18.26
N GLU A 66 -75.76 11.04 -18.70
CA GLU A 66 -76.26 12.38 -19.04
C GLU A 66 -77.27 12.33 -20.19
N ARG A 67 -77.05 11.50 -21.22
CA ARG A 67 -78.02 11.30 -22.32
C ARG A 67 -79.35 10.67 -21.87
N ARG A 68 -79.36 9.97 -20.73
CA ARG A 68 -80.56 9.37 -20.13
C ARG A 68 -81.18 10.21 -19.02
N GLY A 69 -80.67 11.42 -18.78
CA GLY A 69 -81.18 12.33 -17.74
C GLY A 69 -80.78 11.97 -16.31
N LEU A 70 -79.84 11.03 -16.11
CA LEU A 70 -79.38 10.58 -14.79
C LEU A 70 -78.23 11.45 -14.25
N TYR A 71 -78.50 12.75 -14.06
CA TYR A 71 -77.47 13.75 -13.75
C TYR A 71 -76.82 13.59 -12.36
N ALA A 72 -77.58 13.12 -11.37
CA ALA A 72 -77.03 12.93 -10.01
C ALA A 72 -75.96 11.84 -9.97
N GLU A 73 -76.17 10.73 -10.70
CA GLU A 73 -75.18 9.65 -10.83
C GLU A 73 -73.99 10.08 -11.69
N ALA A 74 -74.23 10.80 -12.79
CA ALA A 74 -73.19 11.37 -13.62
C ALA A 74 -72.26 12.32 -12.82
N LYS A 75 -72.83 13.13 -11.91
CA LYS A 75 -72.05 14.03 -11.05
C LYS A 75 -71.12 13.29 -10.09
N LYS A 76 -71.56 12.15 -9.52
CA LYS A 76 -70.70 11.31 -8.66
C LYS A 76 -69.53 10.72 -9.45
N LEU A 77 -69.80 10.15 -10.62
CA LEU A 77 -68.74 9.59 -11.47
C LEU A 77 -67.77 10.67 -11.98
N ARG A 78 -68.24 11.92 -12.19
CA ARG A 78 -67.37 13.03 -12.57
C ARG A 78 -66.37 13.38 -11.45
N ALA A 79 -66.81 13.37 -10.20
CA ALA A 79 -65.90 13.55 -9.05
C ALA A 79 -64.86 12.42 -8.97
N GLU A 80 -65.26 11.16 -9.20
CA GLU A 80 -64.33 10.02 -9.26
C GLU A 80 -63.31 10.17 -10.41
N ALA A 81 -63.75 10.62 -11.59
CA ALA A 81 -62.87 10.88 -12.72
C ALA A 81 -61.88 12.02 -12.45
N GLU A 82 -62.28 13.05 -11.70
CA GLU A 82 -61.38 14.14 -11.27
C GLU A 82 -60.29 13.64 -10.31
N VAL A 83 -60.63 12.72 -9.39
CA VAL A 83 -59.64 12.08 -8.50
C VAL A 83 -58.62 11.29 -9.32
N LEU A 84 -59.07 10.44 -10.26
CA LEU A 84 -58.17 9.68 -11.13
C LEU A 84 -57.28 10.59 -11.99
N TYR A 85 -57.80 11.72 -12.44
CA TYR A 85 -57.01 12.71 -13.16
C TYR A 85 -55.89 13.33 -12.30
N ALA A 86 -56.20 13.65 -11.03
CA ALA A 86 -55.22 14.16 -10.09
C ALA A 86 -54.12 13.11 -9.79
N GLU A 87 -54.50 11.85 -9.63
CA GLU A 87 -53.56 10.73 -9.44
C GLU A 87 -52.65 10.53 -10.66
N ALA A 88 -53.23 10.51 -11.87
CA ALA A 88 -52.48 10.43 -13.11
C ALA A 88 -51.47 11.58 -13.25
N ARG A 89 -51.88 12.80 -12.90
CA ARG A 89 -50.97 13.96 -12.85
C ARG A 89 -49.84 13.74 -11.84
N GLY A 90 -50.12 13.16 -10.68
CA GLY A 90 -49.13 12.78 -9.69
C GLY A 90 -48.08 11.80 -10.25
N TYR A 91 -48.52 10.72 -10.90
CA TYR A 91 -47.62 9.75 -11.52
C TYR A 91 -46.74 10.37 -12.61
N ARG A 92 -47.31 11.28 -13.42
CA ARG A 92 -46.55 12.02 -14.44
C ARG A 92 -45.43 12.87 -13.83
N LEU A 93 -45.71 13.59 -12.75
CA LEU A 93 -44.69 14.39 -12.06
C LEU A 93 -43.56 13.52 -11.49
N ILE A 94 -43.90 12.36 -10.93
CA ILE A 94 -42.90 11.40 -10.44
C ILE A 94 -42.04 10.88 -11.60
N TYR A 95 -42.66 10.49 -12.71
CA TYR A 95 -41.96 10.05 -13.92
C TYR A 95 -40.97 11.11 -14.44
N GLU A 96 -41.38 12.38 -14.51
CA GLU A 96 -40.52 13.48 -14.96
C GLU A 96 -39.32 13.67 -14.03
N ARG A 97 -39.52 13.59 -12.70
CA ARG A 97 -38.42 13.64 -11.71
C ARG A 97 -37.44 12.47 -11.88
N LEU A 98 -37.96 11.26 -12.09
CA LEU A 98 -37.13 10.07 -12.30
C LEU A 98 -36.31 10.18 -13.59
N ILE A 99 -36.85 10.75 -14.66
CA ILE A 99 -36.10 11.02 -15.89
C ILE A 99 -34.94 11.96 -15.63
N GLU A 100 -35.16 13.07 -14.93
CA GLU A 100 -34.08 14.03 -14.67
C GLU A 100 -33.01 13.42 -13.77
N ARG A 101 -33.42 12.66 -12.75
CA ARG A 101 -32.48 11.91 -11.91
C ARG A 101 -31.65 10.90 -12.70
N ARG A 102 -32.28 10.18 -13.64
CA ARG A 102 -31.58 9.26 -14.54
C ARG A 102 -30.55 9.98 -15.41
N LYS A 103 -30.89 11.14 -15.98
CA LYS A 103 -29.96 11.96 -16.78
C LYS A 103 -28.76 12.41 -15.96
N GLU A 104 -28.98 12.86 -14.72
CA GLU A 104 -27.91 13.24 -13.80
C GLU A 104 -26.96 12.08 -13.52
N LEU A 105 -27.48 10.88 -13.27
CA LEU A 105 -26.66 9.68 -13.06
C LEU A 105 -25.84 9.32 -14.31
N TYR A 106 -26.41 9.42 -15.51
CA TYR A 106 -25.65 9.22 -16.75
C TYR A 106 -24.54 10.27 -16.94
N ARG A 107 -24.81 11.55 -16.62
CA ARG A 107 -23.76 12.60 -16.64
C ARG A 107 -22.63 12.26 -15.66
N ARG A 108 -22.95 11.83 -14.44
CA ARG A 108 -21.96 11.40 -13.44
C ARG A 108 -21.16 10.18 -13.93
N LEU A 109 -21.82 9.18 -14.51
CA LEU A 109 -21.17 8.01 -15.08
C LEU A 109 -20.20 8.39 -16.22
N GLY A 110 -20.58 9.35 -17.06
CA GLY A 110 -19.71 9.90 -18.10
C GLY A 110 -18.44 10.54 -17.54
N ARG A 111 -18.57 11.37 -16.48
CA ARG A 111 -17.43 11.98 -15.78
C ARG A 111 -16.49 10.94 -15.16
N LEU A 112 -17.06 9.96 -14.44
CA LEU A 112 -16.29 8.87 -13.84
C LEU A 112 -15.57 8.03 -14.90
N SER A 113 -16.23 7.76 -16.03
CA SER A 113 -15.63 7.01 -17.15
C SER A 113 -14.51 7.80 -17.82
N ALA A 114 -14.61 9.14 -17.91
CA ALA A 114 -13.52 9.99 -18.37
C ALA A 114 -12.32 9.96 -17.41
N ARG A 115 -12.56 10.12 -16.10
CA ARG A 115 -11.52 10.02 -15.07
C ARG A 115 -10.84 8.65 -15.08
N LEU A 116 -11.60 7.57 -15.21
CA LEU A 116 -11.07 6.21 -15.32
C LEU A 116 -10.14 6.03 -16.52
N ARG A 117 -10.45 6.67 -17.67
CA ARG A 117 -9.58 6.63 -18.86
C ARG A 117 -8.26 7.36 -18.60
N VAL A 118 -8.29 8.51 -17.93
CA VAL A 118 -7.09 9.27 -17.56
C VAL A 118 -6.21 8.44 -16.61
N LEU A 119 -6.78 7.92 -15.52
CA LEU A 119 -6.04 7.11 -14.55
C LEU A 119 -5.45 5.83 -15.16
N ARG A 120 -6.14 5.21 -16.13
CA ARG A 120 -5.58 4.06 -16.86
C ARG A 120 -4.39 4.44 -17.73
N ARG A 121 -4.35 5.65 -18.29
CA ARG A 121 -3.18 6.14 -19.03
C ARG A 121 -2.03 6.44 -18.08
N GLU A 122 -2.29 7.18 -17.02
CA GLU A 122 -1.30 7.48 -15.98
C GLU A 122 -0.69 6.19 -15.40
N LYS A 123 -1.51 5.19 -15.10
CA LYS A 123 -1.02 3.87 -14.66
C LYS A 123 -0.06 3.23 -15.66
N ARG A 124 -0.39 3.25 -16.95
CA ARG A 124 0.46 2.66 -18.01
C ARG A 124 1.77 3.42 -18.18
N GLU A 125 1.73 4.75 -18.06
CA GLU A 125 2.91 5.60 -18.13
C GLU A 125 3.85 5.31 -16.96
N LEU A 126 3.32 5.24 -15.75
CA LEU A 126 4.08 4.86 -14.55
C LEU A 126 4.63 3.43 -14.63
N GLU A 127 3.86 2.47 -15.14
CA GLU A 127 4.34 1.09 -15.36
C GLU A 127 5.48 1.05 -16.39
N LYS A 128 5.40 1.87 -17.44
CA LYS A 128 6.45 1.98 -18.46
C LYS A 128 7.71 2.62 -17.88
N GLU A 129 7.56 3.70 -17.12
CA GLU A 129 8.68 4.36 -16.43
C GLU A 129 9.36 3.39 -15.45
N LEU A 130 8.58 2.64 -14.68
CA LEU A 130 9.09 1.60 -13.77
C LEU A 130 9.87 0.52 -14.53
N TYR A 131 9.35 0.07 -15.68
CA TYR A 131 10.02 -0.91 -16.53
C TYR A 131 11.34 -0.37 -17.10
N GLU A 132 11.36 0.86 -17.60
CA GLU A 132 12.57 1.50 -18.13
C GLU A 132 13.66 1.66 -17.06
N ILE A 133 13.28 2.04 -15.83
CA ILE A 133 14.21 2.11 -14.70
C ILE A 133 14.75 0.73 -14.36
N THR A 134 13.87 -0.27 -14.27
CA THR A 134 14.27 -1.66 -13.94
C THR A 134 15.20 -2.24 -15.00
N LYS A 135 14.96 -1.93 -16.28
CA LYS A 135 15.82 -2.35 -17.39
C LYS A 135 17.18 -1.63 -17.38
N LYS A 136 17.18 -0.33 -17.11
CA LYS A 136 18.41 0.49 -17.09
C LYS A 136 19.29 0.18 -15.88
N TYR A 137 18.68 -0.18 -14.76
CA TYR A 137 19.35 -0.50 -13.51
C TYR A 137 18.89 -1.89 -13.04
N PRO A 138 19.52 -2.98 -13.52
CA PRO A 138 19.14 -4.34 -13.16
C PRO A 138 19.47 -4.68 -11.70
N PHE A 139 20.43 -3.97 -11.11
CA PHE A 139 20.84 -4.09 -9.72
C PHE A 139 20.65 -2.76 -8.98
N ALA A 140 20.32 -2.88 -7.70
CA ALA A 140 20.13 -1.80 -6.77
C ALA A 140 21.07 -1.98 -5.58
N ASN A 141 21.86 -0.95 -5.27
CA ASN A 141 22.69 -0.96 -4.07
C ASN A 141 21.82 -0.67 -2.85
N ILE A 142 21.96 -1.49 -1.82
CA ILE A 142 21.39 -1.30 -0.50
C ILE A 142 22.52 -1.24 0.52
N LEU A 143 22.33 -0.39 1.52
CA LEU A 143 23.17 -0.34 2.71
C LEU A 143 22.51 -1.16 3.82
N VAL A 144 23.24 -2.16 4.32
CA VAL A 144 22.82 -2.99 5.45
C VAL A 144 23.67 -2.62 6.67
N GLY A 145 23.01 -2.32 7.78
CA GLY A 145 23.66 -2.06 9.06
C GLY A 145 23.97 -3.36 9.79
N VAL A 146 25.18 -3.46 10.34
CA VAL A 146 25.65 -4.63 11.08
C VAL A 146 26.12 -4.16 12.43
N TYR A 147 25.61 -4.79 13.48
CA TYR A 147 25.92 -4.49 14.86
C TYR A 147 26.59 -5.69 15.53
N ALA A 148 27.83 -5.56 16.00
CA ALA A 148 28.47 -6.62 16.76
C ALA A 148 28.58 -6.23 18.24
N LYS A 149 28.10 -7.09 19.15
CA LYS A 149 28.26 -6.88 20.60
C LYS A 149 29.45 -7.68 21.11
N TYR A 150 30.46 -6.98 21.61
CA TYR A 150 31.64 -7.59 22.20
C TYR A 150 31.61 -7.51 23.74
N PRO A 151 31.91 -8.61 24.45
CA PRO A 151 32.14 -8.55 25.89
C PRO A 151 33.48 -7.84 26.16
N HIS A 152 33.46 -6.70 26.85
CA HIS A 152 34.70 -6.02 27.25
C HIS A 152 34.94 -6.15 28.76
N ARG A 153 36.22 -6.30 29.15
CA ARG A 153 36.66 -6.09 30.53
C ARG A 153 37.20 -4.67 30.67
N SER A 154 36.43 -3.78 31.32
CA SER A 154 36.94 -2.45 31.67
C SER A 154 38.04 -2.57 32.73
N GLY A 155 39.29 -2.49 32.28
CA GLY A 155 40.49 -2.57 33.12
C GLY A 155 40.81 -1.24 33.80
N ASN A 156 39.92 -0.70 34.63
CA ASN A 156 40.28 0.40 35.53
C ASN A 156 39.61 0.24 36.90
N ARG A 157 40.21 -0.62 37.73
CA ARG A 157 40.11 -0.51 39.19
C ARG A 157 41.52 -0.48 39.78
N ARG A 158 42.07 0.74 39.94
CA ARG A 158 43.13 1.00 40.92
C ARG A 158 42.58 0.65 42.30
N GLY A 159 42.81 -0.57 42.76
CA GLY A 159 42.34 -1.02 44.06
C GLY A 159 42.84 -2.42 44.40
N ARG A 160 43.90 -2.48 45.22
CA ARG A 160 44.35 -3.72 45.86
C ARG A 160 43.21 -4.30 46.73
N ARG A 161 42.71 -5.50 46.40
CA ARG A 161 42.54 -6.68 47.30
C ARG A 161 41.28 -7.52 47.04
N ARG A 162 41.54 -8.83 47.10
CA ARG A 162 40.70 -9.96 47.50
C ARG A 162 39.59 -10.39 46.53
N ILE A 163 39.95 -11.43 45.78
CA ILE A 163 39.08 -12.42 45.15
C ILE A 163 38.11 -12.96 46.21
N ARG A 164 36.84 -12.58 46.12
CA ARG A 164 35.72 -13.37 46.64
C ARG A 164 34.82 -13.73 45.46
N ARG A 165 34.57 -15.03 45.32
CA ARG A 165 33.63 -15.61 44.36
C ARG A 165 32.22 -15.08 44.65
N ARG A 166 31.56 -14.59 43.59
CA ARG A 166 30.11 -14.55 43.29
C ARG A 166 29.62 -13.17 42.88
N LEU A 167 29.61 -12.99 41.57
CA LEU A 167 28.63 -12.34 40.69
C LEU A 167 29.41 -12.05 39.41
N LEU A 168 29.08 -12.74 38.32
CA LEU A 168 29.54 -12.34 36.99
C LEU A 168 29.18 -10.84 36.88
N PRO A 169 30.15 -9.95 36.59
CA PRO A 169 29.84 -8.55 36.38
C PRO A 169 28.77 -8.52 35.29
N SER A 170 27.74 -7.70 35.44
CA SER A 170 26.85 -7.36 34.32
C SER A 170 27.76 -7.06 33.12
N GLU A 171 27.84 -7.99 32.17
CA GLU A 171 28.78 -7.90 31.06
C GLU A 171 28.43 -6.61 30.35
N ARG A 172 29.29 -5.59 30.48
CA ARG A 172 29.12 -4.37 29.70
C ARG A 172 29.54 -4.80 28.30
N TYR A 173 28.59 -4.72 27.38
CA TYR A 173 28.81 -5.00 25.97
C TYR A 173 29.03 -3.67 25.27
N GLU A 174 30.09 -3.57 24.46
CA GLU A 174 30.20 -2.47 23.50
C GLU A 174 29.64 -2.92 22.16
N THR A 175 28.89 -2.03 21.50
CA THR A 175 28.29 -2.22 20.19
C THR A 175 29.22 -1.64 19.11
N TRP A 176 29.74 -2.52 18.27
CA TRP A 176 30.34 -2.20 16.98
C TRP A 176 29.24 -1.92 15.97
N GLU A 177 29.42 -0.93 15.10
CA GLU A 177 28.51 -0.65 13.98
C GLU A 177 29.33 -0.66 12.69
N MET A 178 28.96 -1.50 11.73
CA MET A 178 29.54 -1.56 10.40
C MET A 178 28.42 -1.43 9.38
N TRP A 179 28.69 -0.76 8.28
CA TRP A 179 27.74 -0.63 7.18
C TRP A 179 28.29 -1.35 5.97
N VAL A 180 27.48 -2.26 5.43
CA VAL A 180 27.81 -3.10 4.29
C VAL A 180 27.00 -2.61 3.11
N GLU A 181 27.68 -2.23 2.04
CA GLU A 181 27.03 -1.94 0.76
C GLU A 181 26.94 -3.23 -0.05
N THR A 182 25.73 -3.61 -0.42
CA THR A 182 25.44 -4.82 -1.20
C THR A 182 24.54 -4.48 -2.37
N SER A 183 24.67 -5.23 -3.47
CA SER A 183 23.80 -5.09 -4.64
C SER A 183 22.76 -6.21 -4.65
N ILE A 184 21.48 -5.86 -4.81
CA ILE A 184 20.40 -6.82 -5.05
C ILE A 184 19.75 -6.58 -6.41
N PRO A 185 19.12 -7.60 -7.01
CA PRO A 185 18.33 -7.39 -8.22
C PRO A 185 17.19 -6.40 -7.99
N THR A 186 16.98 -5.46 -8.91
CA THR A 186 15.95 -4.42 -8.78
C THR A 186 14.53 -4.99 -8.69
N GLN A 187 14.29 -6.20 -9.22
CA GLN A 187 13.05 -6.95 -9.05
C GLN A 187 12.77 -7.33 -7.58
N VAL A 188 13.81 -7.63 -6.80
CA VAL A 188 13.72 -7.93 -5.36
C VAL A 188 13.37 -6.66 -4.61
N LEU A 189 14.09 -5.56 -4.89
CA LEU A 189 13.82 -4.26 -4.30
C LEU A 189 12.37 -3.80 -4.57
N ARG A 190 11.91 -3.98 -5.81
CA ARG A 190 10.54 -3.69 -6.20
C ARG A 190 9.53 -4.47 -5.35
N ARG A 191 9.77 -5.76 -5.12
CA ARG A 191 8.89 -6.61 -4.32
C ARG A 191 8.85 -6.17 -2.84
N MET A 192 10.00 -5.77 -2.30
CA MET A 192 10.09 -5.18 -0.96
C MET A 192 9.27 -3.89 -0.82
N ILE A 193 9.24 -3.04 -1.85
CA ILE A 193 8.45 -1.80 -1.81
C ILE A 193 6.95 -2.09 -2.02
N GLU A 194 6.61 -3.07 -2.86
CA GLU A 194 5.23 -3.42 -3.21
C GLU A 194 4.45 -4.11 -2.08
N ASP A 195 5.12 -4.83 -1.19
CA ASP A 195 4.48 -5.67 -0.17
C ASP A 195 5.33 -5.75 1.11
N GLU A 196 4.77 -5.26 2.23
CA GLU A 196 5.44 -5.21 3.52
C GLU A 196 5.69 -6.60 4.13
N GLU A 197 4.83 -7.58 3.84
CA GLU A 197 5.06 -8.96 4.29
C GLU A 197 6.16 -9.63 3.47
N ALA A 198 6.18 -9.39 2.16
CA ALA A 198 7.26 -9.84 1.29
C ALA A 198 8.58 -9.19 1.69
N ARG A 199 8.56 -7.90 2.04
CA ARG A 199 9.73 -7.16 2.52
C ARG A 199 10.39 -7.84 3.71
N ARG A 200 9.63 -8.16 4.77
CA ARG A 200 10.17 -8.81 5.96
C ARG A 200 10.83 -10.15 5.64
N LYS A 201 10.18 -10.97 4.82
CA LYS A 201 10.74 -12.26 4.39
C LYS A 201 12.02 -12.10 3.56
N ILE A 202 12.07 -11.07 2.70
CA ILE A 202 13.26 -10.76 1.92
C ILE A 202 14.38 -10.26 2.85
N GLU A 203 14.08 -9.39 3.81
CA GLU A 203 15.04 -8.93 4.83
C GLU A 203 15.61 -10.12 5.61
N ASP A 204 14.79 -11.08 6.04
CA ASP A 204 15.25 -12.30 6.72
C ASP A 204 16.26 -13.11 5.87
N VAL A 205 15.99 -13.27 4.58
CA VAL A 205 16.90 -13.95 3.64
C VAL A 205 18.19 -13.16 3.43
N LEU A 206 18.09 -11.83 3.27
CA LEU A 206 19.25 -10.95 3.14
C LEU A 206 20.12 -10.99 4.41
N TYR A 207 19.51 -11.02 5.59
CA TYR A 207 20.23 -11.20 6.86
C TYR A 207 20.97 -12.52 6.90
N ALA A 208 20.32 -13.63 6.53
CA ALA A 208 20.95 -14.95 6.51
C ALA A 208 22.19 -14.97 5.59
N PHE A 209 22.07 -14.41 4.38
CA PHE A 209 23.21 -14.26 3.45
C PHE A 209 24.31 -13.40 4.05
N LEU A 210 23.96 -12.25 4.63
CA LEU A 210 24.94 -11.37 5.22
C LEU A 210 25.66 -12.02 6.42
N TYR A 211 24.96 -12.85 7.20
CA TYR A 211 25.57 -13.65 8.26
C TYR A 211 26.55 -14.70 7.73
N GLU A 212 26.21 -15.40 6.65
CA GLU A 212 27.12 -16.35 5.99
C GLU A 212 28.39 -15.65 5.52
N VAL A 213 28.24 -14.56 4.77
CA VAL A 213 29.36 -13.80 4.19
C VAL A 213 30.21 -13.13 5.28
N LEU A 214 29.58 -12.57 6.30
CA LEU A 214 30.31 -12.02 7.45
C LEU A 214 31.01 -13.10 8.26
N GLY A 215 30.46 -14.31 8.37
CA GLY A 215 31.13 -15.42 9.05
C GLY A 215 32.46 -15.78 8.38
N GLU A 216 32.48 -15.79 7.05
CA GLU A 216 33.68 -16.09 6.25
C GLU A 216 34.70 -14.95 6.27
N HIS A 217 34.24 -13.69 6.16
CA HIS A 217 35.13 -12.53 6.09
C HIS A 217 35.40 -11.84 7.43
N LEU A 218 34.80 -12.27 8.55
CA LEU A 218 34.99 -11.66 9.87
C LEU A 218 36.47 -11.55 10.26
N PRO A 219 37.30 -12.59 10.09
CA PRO A 219 38.72 -12.54 10.47
C PRO A 219 39.47 -11.49 9.65
N GLU A 220 39.20 -11.37 8.35
CA GLU A 220 39.79 -10.37 7.46
C GLU A 220 39.30 -8.95 7.76
N ILE A 221 38.00 -8.80 8.05
CA ILE A 221 37.38 -7.52 8.45
C ILE A 221 38.02 -7.01 9.75
N LEU A 222 38.28 -7.91 10.72
CA LEU A 222 38.88 -7.56 12.00
C LEU A 222 40.40 -7.35 11.94
N SER A 223 41.09 -8.01 11.00
CA SER A 223 42.56 -7.92 10.88
C SER A 223 43.06 -6.80 9.97
N TYR A 224 42.33 -6.43 8.90
CA TYR A 224 42.82 -5.48 7.89
C TYR A 224 42.35 -4.04 8.06
N ASN A 225 41.42 -3.75 8.96
CA ASN A 225 40.85 -2.40 9.07
C ASN A 225 41.53 -1.57 10.16
N VAL A 226 42.86 -1.39 10.05
CA VAL A 226 43.69 -0.65 11.02
C VAL A 226 43.20 0.79 11.17
N GLU A 227 42.87 1.46 10.06
CA GLU A 227 42.33 2.84 10.07
C GLU A 227 40.96 2.94 10.75
N PHE A 228 40.09 1.95 10.55
CA PHE A 228 38.79 1.88 11.22
C PHE A 228 38.95 1.58 12.72
N ALA A 229 39.83 0.64 13.07
CA ALA A 229 40.17 0.33 14.46
C ALA A 229 40.76 1.57 15.16
N ASP A 230 41.65 2.32 14.51
CA ASP A 230 42.26 3.54 15.05
C ASP A 230 41.23 4.68 15.21
N SER A 231 40.30 4.83 14.25
CA SER A 231 39.18 5.78 14.35
C SER A 231 38.25 5.44 15.54
N LEU A 232 38.00 4.16 15.76
CA LEU A 232 37.15 3.65 16.83
C LEU A 232 37.83 3.77 18.20
N ILE A 233 39.13 3.42 18.30
CA ILE A 233 39.97 3.64 19.48
C ILE A 233 40.05 5.14 19.81
N SER A 234 40.20 6.00 18.80
CA SER A 234 40.21 7.47 18.97
C SER A 234 38.87 7.99 19.52
N ARG A 235 37.74 7.51 18.99
CA ARG A 235 36.38 7.84 19.49
C ARG A 235 36.16 7.38 20.93
N ALA A 236 36.61 6.18 21.25
CA ALA A 236 36.49 5.60 22.60
C ALA A 236 37.36 6.33 23.61
N ARG A 237 38.60 6.68 23.24
CA ARG A 237 39.49 7.51 24.08
C ARG A 237 38.92 8.90 24.34
N ARG A 238 38.27 9.54 23.37
CA ARG A 238 37.53 10.80 23.58
C ARG A 238 36.38 10.67 24.59
N ARG A 239 35.84 9.46 24.76
CA ARG A 239 34.83 9.14 25.79
C ARG A 239 35.44 8.62 27.10
N GLY A 240 36.77 8.64 27.23
CA GLY A 240 37.50 8.20 28.42
C GLY A 240 37.64 6.68 28.57
N ILE A 241 37.48 5.93 27.48
CA ILE A 241 37.51 4.47 27.45
C ILE A 241 38.83 4.01 26.80
N ASP A 242 39.59 3.17 27.50
CA ASP A 242 40.86 2.63 27.00
C ASP A 242 40.63 1.22 26.44
N ILE A 243 40.75 1.08 25.12
CA ILE A 243 40.56 -0.17 24.39
C ILE A 243 41.94 -0.81 24.18
N GLN A 244 42.14 -2.03 24.68
CA GLN A 244 43.32 -2.85 24.34
C GLN A 244 43.06 -3.60 23.04
N LYS A 245 44.09 -3.74 22.18
CA LYS A 245 44.02 -4.59 20.98
C LYS A 245 43.61 -6.01 21.38
N LEU A 246 42.67 -6.57 20.61
CA LEU A 246 42.16 -7.94 20.79
C LEU A 246 43.30 -8.95 20.92
N MET A 247 43.26 -9.79 21.95
CA MET A 247 44.10 -10.97 22.07
C MET A 247 43.40 -12.16 21.39
N GLU A 248 44.17 -13.05 20.77
CA GLU A 248 43.71 -14.15 19.89
C GLU A 248 42.72 -15.17 20.50
N TYR A 249 42.31 -15.03 21.77
CA TYR A 249 41.61 -16.06 22.55
C TYR A 249 40.28 -15.59 23.18
N GLU A 250 39.73 -14.44 22.79
CA GLU A 250 38.46 -13.97 23.35
C GLU A 250 37.21 -14.42 22.58
N LYS A 251 36.12 -14.66 23.33
CA LYS A 251 34.85 -15.27 22.91
C LYS A 251 34.30 -14.72 21.58
N ILE A 252 33.70 -15.62 20.81
CA ILE A 252 32.98 -15.33 19.54
C ILE A 252 32.00 -14.15 19.76
N PRO A 253 32.12 -13.06 18.99
CA PRO A 253 31.20 -11.93 19.07
C PRO A 253 29.77 -12.33 18.71
N LYS A 254 28.80 -11.69 19.36
CA LYS A 254 27.39 -11.78 18.94
C LYS A 254 27.13 -10.76 17.85
N LEU A 255 26.97 -11.22 16.61
CA LEU A 255 26.56 -10.42 15.46
C LEU A 255 25.03 -10.25 15.45
N PHE A 256 24.60 -9.04 15.17
CA PHE A 256 23.23 -8.61 14.92
C PHE A 256 23.22 -7.88 13.58
N VAL A 257 22.24 -8.13 12.72
CA VAL A 257 22.12 -7.46 11.42
C VAL A 257 20.78 -6.74 11.37
N GLU A 258 20.79 -5.46 11.01
CA GLU A 258 19.58 -4.64 10.84
C GLU A 258 19.66 -3.87 9.50
N VAL A 259 18.66 -4.08 8.64
CA VAL A 259 18.42 -3.27 7.44
C VAL A 259 17.76 -1.99 7.94
N LEU A 260 18.59 -0.99 8.24
CA LEU A 260 18.09 0.26 8.78
C LEU A 260 17.45 1.13 7.70
N GLU A 261 16.20 1.53 7.95
CA GLU A 261 15.59 2.67 7.28
C GLU A 261 16.28 3.97 7.73
N ARG A 262 17.25 4.45 6.95
CA ARG A 262 17.71 5.84 6.71
C ARG A 262 17.89 6.83 7.90
N LYS A 263 17.74 6.46 9.18
CA LYS A 263 17.83 7.41 10.31
C LYS A 263 19.21 7.49 10.97
N TYR A 264 20.16 6.66 10.57
CA TYR A 264 21.52 6.67 11.10
C TYR A 264 22.51 7.13 10.04
N ARG A 265 23.45 7.98 10.44
CA ARG A 265 24.49 8.54 9.56
C ARG A 265 25.58 7.45 9.41
N PRO A 266 25.72 6.81 8.23
CA PRO A 266 26.77 5.81 8.03
C PRO A 266 28.17 6.46 8.17
N PRO A 267 29.21 5.69 8.52
CA PRO A 267 30.60 6.15 8.47
C PRO A 267 31.00 6.53 7.04
N GLU A 268 32.09 7.31 6.90
CA GLU A 268 32.48 7.93 5.63
C GLU A 268 32.83 6.95 4.50
N VAL A 269 33.09 5.67 4.82
CA VAL A 269 33.35 4.60 3.83
C VAL A 269 32.68 3.29 4.27
N PRO A 270 31.58 2.85 3.63
CA PRO A 270 31.02 1.51 3.84
C PRO A 270 31.91 0.44 3.20
N LYS A 271 31.86 -0.79 3.69
CA LYS A 271 32.58 -1.92 3.08
C LYS A 271 31.69 -2.57 2.02
N GLU A 272 32.19 -2.64 0.79
CA GLU A 272 31.53 -3.36 -0.30
C GLU A 272 31.69 -4.87 -0.08
N VAL A 273 30.59 -5.60 -0.20
CA VAL A 273 30.56 -7.05 -0.08
C VAL A 273 29.75 -7.62 -1.24
N GLU A 274 30.37 -8.51 -2.01
CA GLU A 274 29.69 -9.27 -3.06
C GLU A 274 29.04 -10.52 -2.48
N TRP A 275 27.82 -10.84 -2.93
CA TRP A 275 27.13 -12.08 -2.59
C TRP A 275 26.42 -12.67 -3.82
N ASP A 276 26.00 -13.94 -3.70
CA ASP A 276 25.38 -14.68 -4.81
C ASP A 276 23.91 -14.25 -5.04
N ASN A 277 23.74 -13.31 -5.97
CA ASN A 277 22.43 -12.81 -6.39
C ASN A 277 21.56 -13.88 -7.08
N GLU A 278 22.14 -14.92 -7.70
CA GLU A 278 21.36 -16.00 -8.31
C GLU A 278 20.77 -16.93 -7.24
N ARG A 279 21.56 -17.24 -6.20
CA ARG A 279 21.10 -18.00 -5.03
C ARG A 279 20.02 -17.24 -4.27
N LEU A 280 20.16 -15.92 -4.10
CA LEU A 280 19.12 -15.06 -3.52
C LEU A 280 17.80 -15.17 -4.29
N VAL A 281 17.83 -15.00 -5.62
CA VAL A 281 16.61 -15.08 -6.45
C VAL A 281 15.99 -16.47 -6.41
N ARG A 282 16.80 -17.53 -6.39
CA ARG A 282 16.33 -18.92 -6.32
C ARG A 282 15.55 -19.19 -5.03
N ILE A 283 16.11 -18.81 -3.89
CA ILE A 283 15.46 -18.98 -2.57
C ILE A 283 14.14 -18.19 -2.53
N LEU A 284 14.14 -16.95 -3.01
CA LEU A 284 12.92 -16.13 -3.01
C LEU A 284 11.81 -16.69 -3.92
N ARG A 285 12.16 -17.35 -5.03
CA ARG A 285 11.21 -18.06 -5.89
C ARG A 285 10.67 -19.33 -5.22
N GLU A 286 11.53 -20.11 -4.57
CA GLU A 286 11.12 -21.31 -3.82
C GLU A 286 10.16 -20.98 -2.68
N MET A 287 10.33 -19.79 -2.06
CA MET A 287 9.42 -19.25 -1.05
C MET A 287 8.12 -18.65 -1.62
N GLY A 288 7.97 -18.58 -2.95
CA GLY A 288 6.80 -17.98 -3.62
C GLY A 288 6.69 -16.46 -3.48
N ILE A 289 7.81 -15.77 -3.21
CA ILE A 289 7.84 -14.32 -2.99
C ILE A 289 7.99 -13.55 -4.31
N LEU A 290 8.81 -14.08 -5.23
CA LEU A 290 9.02 -13.61 -6.61
C LEU A 290 8.31 -14.52 -7.60
#